data_AF-J3QRG3-F1
#
_entry.id   AF-J3QRG3-F1
#
_cell.length_a   1.000
_cell.length_b   1.000
_cell.length_c   1.000
_cell.angle_alpha   90.00
_cell.angle_beta   90.00
_cell.angle_gamma   90.00
#
_symmetry.space_group_name_H-M   'P 1'
#
loop_
_entity.id
_entity.type
_entity.pdbx_description
1 polymer ?
#
loop_
_entity_poly.entity_id
_entity_poly.type
_entity_poly.pdbx_seq_one_letter_code
_entity_poly.pdbx_strand_id
1 'polypeptide(L)'
;MAPHLRRDSKKESCFELTSQDRRSYEFTATSPAEARDWVDQISFLLKDLSSLTIPYEEDEEEEEKEETYDDIDGFDSPSCGSQCRPTILPGSVGIKEPT
;
A
#
# COMPACT_ATOMS: atom_id res chain seq x y z
N MET A 1 -2.73 -30.39 0.88
CA MET A 1 -1.79 -31.53 0.74
C MET A 1 -2.38 -32.53 -0.24
N ALA A 2 -1.54 -33.19 -1.05
CA ALA A 2 -1.98 -34.08 -2.12
C ALA A 2 -1.15 -35.39 -2.16
N PRO A 3 -1.29 -36.26 -1.13
CA PRO A 3 -0.50 -37.50 -1.05
C PRO A 3 -0.87 -38.54 -2.11
N HIS A 4 -1.95 -38.32 -2.86
CA HIS A 4 -2.37 -39.19 -3.96
C HIS A 4 -1.57 -38.97 -5.25
N LEU A 5 -0.81 -37.87 -5.36
CA LEU A 5 -0.01 -37.55 -6.55
C LEU A 5 1.15 -38.53 -6.79
N ARG A 6 1.60 -39.24 -5.73
CA ARG A 6 2.71 -40.19 -5.81
C ARG A 6 2.43 -41.44 -4.99
N ARG A 7 3.15 -42.52 -5.34
CA ARG A 7 3.12 -43.81 -4.61
C ARG A 7 4.43 -44.13 -3.88
N ASP A 8 5.38 -43.20 -3.89
CA ASP A 8 6.69 -43.36 -3.25
C ASP A 8 6.76 -42.63 -1.89
N SER A 9 7.94 -42.66 -1.25
CA SER A 9 8.18 -42.00 0.04
C SER A 9 8.04 -40.48 0.00
N LYS A 10 8.03 -39.85 -1.20
CA LYS A 10 7.88 -38.41 -1.36
C LYS A 10 6.42 -37.96 -1.46
N LYS A 11 5.45 -38.89 -1.37
CA LYS A 11 4.02 -38.55 -1.43
C LYS A 11 3.59 -37.49 -0.40
N GLU A 12 4.20 -37.51 0.79
CA GLU A 12 3.91 -36.54 1.87
C GLU A 12 4.50 -35.15 1.60
N SER A 13 5.43 -35.03 0.65
CA SER A 13 6.01 -33.75 0.20
C SER A 13 5.23 -33.12 -0.95
N CYS A 14 4.04 -33.63 -1.30
CA CYS A 14 3.29 -33.20 -2.47
C CYS A 14 2.07 -32.35 -2.09
N PHE A 15 1.82 -31.29 -2.85
CA PHE A 15 0.63 -30.45 -2.74
C PHE A 15 0.12 -30.03 -4.11
N GLU A 16 -1.15 -29.61 -4.14
CA GLU A 16 -1.82 -29.12 -5.34
C GLU A 16 -2.32 -27.70 -5.06
N LEU A 17 -2.21 -26.82 -6.06
CA LEU A 17 -2.81 -25.50 -6.08
C LEU A 17 -3.84 -25.44 -7.20
N THR A 18 -5.08 -25.12 -6.86
CA THR A 18 -6.15 -24.89 -7.84
C THR A 18 -6.37 -23.40 -8.01
N SER A 19 -6.22 -22.94 -9.26
CA SER A 19 -6.53 -21.56 -9.66
C SER A 19 -8.05 -21.34 -9.76
N GLN A 20 -8.47 -20.08 -9.81
CA GLN A 20 -9.88 -19.67 -9.92
C GLN A 20 -10.55 -20.21 -11.20
N ASP A 21 -9.79 -20.40 -12.26
CA ASP A 21 -10.23 -21.01 -13.53
C ASP A 21 -10.27 -22.54 -13.49
N ARG A 22 -10.19 -23.12 -12.29
CA ARG A 22 -10.21 -24.56 -12.00
C ARG A 22 -9.04 -25.34 -12.60
N ARG A 23 -7.96 -24.66 -12.96
CA ARG A 23 -6.70 -25.32 -13.32
C ARG A 23 -5.98 -25.77 -12.06
N SER A 24 -5.61 -27.04 -12.02
CA SER A 24 -4.77 -27.61 -10.97
C SER A 24 -3.31 -27.61 -11.37
N TYR A 25 -2.46 -27.29 -10.41
CA TYR A 25 -1.00 -27.32 -10.52
C TYR A 25 -0.45 -28.18 -9.39
N GLU A 26 0.40 -29.13 -9.75
CA GLU A 26 0.95 -30.13 -8.83
C GLU A 26 2.40 -29.83 -8.52
N PHE A 27 2.77 -29.92 -7.24
CA PHE A 27 4.11 -29.60 -6.75
C PHE A 27 4.63 -30.72 -5.85
N THR A 28 5.95 -30.95 -5.88
CA THR A 28 6.66 -31.80 -4.93
C THR A 28 7.78 -30.96 -4.29
N ALA A 29 7.67 -30.70 -2.99
CA ALA A 29 8.71 -30.02 -2.21
C ALA A 29 9.87 -30.96 -1.87
N THR A 30 10.94 -30.42 -1.30
CA THR A 30 12.10 -31.23 -0.88
C THR A 30 11.81 -32.07 0.36
N SER A 31 10.86 -31.64 1.20
CA SER A 31 10.44 -32.33 2.42
C SER A 31 8.94 -32.16 2.74
N PRO A 32 8.36 -33.02 3.59
CA PRO A 32 6.97 -32.86 4.04
C PRO A 32 6.73 -31.58 4.85
N ALA A 33 7.74 -31.11 5.59
CA ALA A 33 7.65 -29.87 6.35
C ALA A 33 7.56 -28.66 5.40
N GLU A 34 8.46 -28.59 4.42
CA GLU A 34 8.46 -27.52 3.42
C GLU A 34 7.15 -27.49 2.61
N ALA A 35 6.59 -28.65 2.27
CA ALA A 35 5.30 -28.72 1.59
C ALA A 35 4.15 -28.13 2.42
N ARG A 36 4.21 -28.24 3.75
CA ARG A 36 3.23 -27.60 4.66
C ARG A 36 3.46 -26.10 4.74
N ASP A 37 4.72 -25.67 4.86
CA ASP A 37 5.08 -24.25 4.87
C ASP A 37 4.60 -23.53 3.61
N TRP A 38 4.75 -24.16 2.43
CA TRP A 38 4.22 -23.65 1.17
C TRP A 38 2.69 -23.51 1.19
N VAL A 39 1.99 -24.53 1.69
CA VAL A 39 0.51 -24.50 1.80
C VAL A 39 0.06 -23.38 2.74
N ASP A 40 0.75 -23.18 3.87
CA ASP A 40 0.41 -22.16 4.86
C ASP A 40 0.66 -20.75 4.31
N GLN A 41 1.82 -20.51 3.68
CA GLN A 41 2.14 -19.21 3.07
C GLN A 41 1.16 -18.84 1.95
N ILE A 42 0.86 -19.79 1.06
CA ILE A 42 -0.11 -19.55 -0.02
C ILE A 42 -1.51 -19.33 0.56
N SER A 43 -1.93 -20.13 1.57
CA SER A 43 -3.23 -19.95 2.19
C SER A 43 -3.35 -18.58 2.88
N PHE A 44 -2.28 -18.09 3.49
CA PHE A 44 -2.25 -16.76 4.08
C PHE A 44 -2.48 -15.69 3.02
N LEU A 45 -1.72 -15.73 1.92
CA LEU A 45 -1.88 -14.79 0.81
C LEU A 45 -3.27 -14.85 0.18
N LEU A 46 -3.83 -16.05 -0.01
CA LEU A 46 -5.18 -16.18 -0.56
C LEU A 46 -6.25 -15.60 0.35
N LYS A 47 -6.10 -15.76 1.68
CA LYS A 47 -7.00 -15.13 2.66
C LYS A 47 -6.87 -13.62 2.64
N ASP A 48 -5.64 -13.12 2.62
CA ASP A 48 -5.32 -11.69 2.59
C ASP A 48 -5.87 -11.01 1.32
N LEU A 49 -5.64 -11.60 0.15
CA LEU A 49 -6.18 -11.11 -1.12
C LEU A 49 -7.71 -11.16 -1.19
N SER A 50 -8.34 -12.07 -0.43
CA SER A 50 -9.80 -12.12 -0.28
C SER A 50 -10.34 -11.17 0.80
N SER A 51 -9.46 -10.66 1.66
CA SER A 51 -9.80 -9.70 2.70
C SER A 51 -9.95 -8.33 2.06
N LEU A 52 -11.14 -7.75 2.21
CA LEU A 52 -11.40 -6.35 1.87
C LEU A 52 -11.20 -5.41 3.08
N THR A 53 -10.70 -5.95 4.19
CA THR A 53 -10.53 -5.23 5.45
C THR A 53 -9.07 -4.83 5.60
N ILE A 54 -8.81 -3.52 5.55
CA ILE A 54 -7.50 -2.95 5.89
C ILE A 54 -7.34 -3.07 7.42
N PRO A 55 -6.28 -3.73 7.92
CA PRO A 55 -6.02 -3.75 9.35
C PRO A 55 -5.88 -2.31 9.85
N TYR A 56 -6.69 -1.93 10.84
CA TYR A 56 -6.50 -0.69 11.58
C TYR A 56 -5.53 -1.01 12.72
N GLU A 57 -4.34 -0.40 12.72
CA GLU A 57 -3.54 -0.36 13.94
C GLU A 57 -4.30 0.56 14.90
N GLU A 58 -4.78 0.00 16.02
CA GLU A 58 -5.12 0.80 17.20
C GLU A 58 -3.80 1.42 17.67
N ASP A 59 -3.37 2.49 17.01
CA ASP A 59 -2.43 3.42 17.60
C ASP A 59 -3.07 3.89 18.90
N GLU A 60 -2.37 3.63 20.00
CA GLU A 60 -2.71 4.14 21.33
C GLU A 60 -2.93 5.65 21.20
N GLU A 61 -4.20 6.07 21.11
CA GLU A 61 -4.62 7.46 21.28
C GLU A 61 -4.36 7.85 22.74
N GLU A 62 -3.08 8.01 23.10
CA GLU A 62 -2.71 8.97 24.13
C GLU A 62 -3.09 10.35 23.60
N GLU A 63 -3.95 11.02 24.36
CA GLU A 63 -4.50 12.35 24.13
C GLU A 63 -3.44 13.42 23.77
N GLU A 64 -3.01 13.49 22.51
CA GLU A 64 -2.35 14.69 21.99
C GLU A 64 -3.42 15.77 21.79
N LYS A 65 -3.55 16.62 22.80
CA LYS A 65 -4.33 17.86 22.76
C LYS A 65 -4.00 18.62 21.49
N GLU A 66 -5.00 18.73 20.64
CA GLU A 66 -5.05 19.56 19.45
C GLU A 66 -4.82 21.04 19.84
N GLU A 67 -3.57 21.50 19.82
CA GLU A 67 -3.25 22.93 19.82
C GLU A 67 -3.73 23.49 18.46
N THR A 68 -4.96 24.00 18.42
CA THR A 68 -5.52 24.70 17.26
C THR A 68 -4.60 25.86 16.87
N TYR A 69 -4.02 25.78 15.67
CA TYR A 69 -3.22 26.85 15.08
C TYR A 69 -4.06 28.13 14.94
N ASP A 70 -3.69 29.19 15.67
CA ASP A 70 -4.31 30.52 15.67
C ASP A 70 -3.53 31.50 14.77
N ASP A 71 -3.32 31.12 13.49
CA ASP A 71 -2.50 31.89 12.53
C ASP A 71 -3.33 32.90 11.69
N ILE A 72 -4.51 33.32 12.14
CA ILE A 72 -5.32 34.34 11.45
C ILE A 72 -5.29 35.65 12.23
N ASP A 73 -4.17 36.39 12.13
CA ASP A 73 -4.12 37.79 12.56
C ASP A 73 -5.18 38.59 11.80
N GLY A 74 -6.10 39.20 12.57
CA GLY A 74 -7.35 39.78 12.10
C GLY A 74 -7.22 40.72 10.90
N PHE A 75 -7.91 40.38 9.81
CA PHE A 75 -8.07 41.22 8.61
C PHE A 75 -9.04 42.40 8.79
N ASP A 76 -9.39 42.79 10.02
CA ASP A 76 -10.30 43.92 10.25
C ASP A 76 -9.63 45.07 11.00
N SER A 77 -8.80 45.82 10.27
CA SER A 77 -8.55 47.23 10.57
C SER A 77 -9.13 48.09 9.45
N PRO A 78 -10.30 48.72 9.62
CA PRO A 78 -10.78 49.72 8.68
C PRO A 78 -10.02 51.03 8.91
N SER A 79 -9.51 51.58 7.80
CA SER A 79 -8.91 52.90 7.65
C SER A 79 -7.45 53.08 8.08
N CYS A 80 -6.58 53.36 7.10
CA CYS A 80 -5.91 54.67 6.98
C CYS A 80 -5.13 54.70 5.66
N GLY A 81 -5.51 55.59 4.74
CA GLY A 81 -4.87 55.69 3.44
C GLY A 81 -3.44 56.22 3.51
N SER A 82 -2.61 55.84 2.53
CA SER A 82 -1.65 56.70 1.82
C SER A 82 -0.80 55.85 0.85
N GLN A 83 -0.34 56.50 -0.21
CA GLN A 83 0.08 55.97 -1.49
C GLN A 83 1.51 55.36 -1.55
N CYS A 84 1.82 54.78 -2.73
CA CYS A 84 3.15 54.54 -3.37
C CYS A 84 3.47 53.04 -3.49
N ARG A 85 3.86 52.41 -4.62
CA ARG A 85 4.16 52.74 -6.03
C ARG A 85 4.17 51.39 -6.80
N PRO A 86 4.08 51.34 -8.15
CA PRO A 86 4.18 50.08 -8.88
C PRO A 86 5.65 49.65 -9.06
N THR A 87 6.01 48.48 -8.55
CA THR A 87 7.33 47.87 -8.80
C THR A 87 7.26 46.95 -10.01
N ILE A 88 7.97 47.35 -11.06
CA ILE A 88 8.13 46.66 -12.34
C ILE A 88 8.92 45.36 -12.11
N LEU A 89 8.40 44.21 -12.54
CA LEU A 89 9.12 42.92 -12.54
C LEU A 89 10.05 42.84 -13.78
N PRO A 90 11.37 42.63 -13.62
CA PRO A 90 12.27 42.40 -14.74
C PRO A 90 12.35 40.89 -15.06
N GLY A 91 12.25 40.54 -16.35
CA GLY A 91 12.80 39.27 -16.85
C GLY A 91 11.81 38.31 -17.50
N SER A 92 11.24 38.69 -18.64
CA SER A 92 10.74 37.74 -19.62
C SER A 92 11.91 37.13 -20.40
N VAL A 93 12.14 35.83 -20.26
CA VAL A 93 12.89 34.98 -21.20
C VAL A 93 11.92 33.86 -21.57
N GLY A 94 11.47 33.63 -22.80
CA GLY A 94 12.12 33.75 -24.10
C GLY A 94 12.19 32.35 -24.70
N ILE A 95 11.05 31.74 -25.04
CA ILE A 95 11.02 30.44 -25.75
C ILE A 95 11.13 30.75 -27.25
N LYS A 96 12.30 30.49 -27.82
CA LYS A 96 12.51 30.41 -29.27
C LYS A 96 12.45 28.95 -29.70
N GLU A 97 11.56 28.68 -30.64
CA GLU A 97 11.55 27.51 -31.52
C GLU A 97 12.77 27.55 -32.48
N PRO A 98 13.23 26.39 -32.96
CA PRO A 98 13.61 26.34 -34.36
C PRO A 98 13.16 25.06 -35.10
N THR A 99 12.42 25.31 -36.19
CA THR A 99 12.38 24.71 -37.54
C THR A 99 12.63 23.21 -37.73
#